data_AF-A0A3Q9KAY8-F1
#
_entry.id   AF-A0A3Q9KAY8-F1
#
_cell.length_a   1.000
_cell.length_b   1.000
_cell.length_c   1.000
_cell.angle_alpha   90.00
_cell.angle_beta   90.00
_cell.angle_gamma   90.00
#
_symmetry.space_group_name_H-M   'P 1'
#
loop_
_entity.id
_entity.type
_entity.pdbx_description
1 polymer ?
#
loop_
_entity_poly.entity_id
_entity_poly.type
_entity_poly.pdbx_seq_one_letter_code
_entity_poly.pdbx_strand_id
1 'polypeptide(L)'
;MTDPVQILWTPAGTAMPSLGSRALVDVHDGDTPYVKMPVRMLSVDTPETTADTAEQAGNVDKEFKQLAAWIREGIAPISDDLAAFLLPKIETGKAGSLQFGQGTAAAAFNTENIKKRLAEGRKPGKERSIFIRTADDQFDDNNRLLAYIAPNYSKKELATLPREKRPTFNLDLIAEGWAATFVIYPSIPGELDLPLLVKAADKAVKGKKGIWKDPKTLLAYEYRALEKLHDVTKKKAEGQEWKPGEAFSWRTRYCVDMRNRELHGPEEYFRVPPVYRLWLWPQDVKEAIGQLNLTPSARLAGGGGGAR
;
A
#
# COMPACT_ATOMS: atom_id res chain seq x y z
N MET A 1 -3.83 -47.89 -26.98
CA MET A 1 -5.00 -47.04 -26.69
C MET A 1 -4.91 -46.67 -25.22
N THR A 2 -5.02 -45.39 -24.89
CA THR A 2 -5.09 -44.91 -23.51
C THR A 2 -6.50 -45.13 -22.95
N ASP A 3 -6.60 -45.57 -21.70
CA ASP A 3 -7.89 -45.78 -21.02
C ASP A 3 -8.66 -44.46 -20.86
N PRO A 4 -10.01 -44.50 -20.80
CA PRO A 4 -10.82 -43.30 -20.65
C PRO A 4 -10.61 -42.61 -19.29
N VAL A 5 -10.33 -41.31 -19.33
CA VAL A 5 -10.16 -40.46 -18.13
C VAL A 5 -11.54 -40.06 -17.59
N GLN A 6 -11.78 -40.30 -16.29
CA GLN A 6 -13.05 -40.01 -15.62
C GLN A 6 -13.08 -38.69 -14.83
N ILE A 7 -11.94 -38.00 -14.75
CA ILE A 7 -11.81 -36.72 -14.03
C ILE A 7 -11.83 -35.59 -15.05
N LEU A 8 -12.86 -34.74 -14.96
CA LEU A 8 -12.97 -33.50 -15.72
C LEU A 8 -12.88 -32.34 -14.73
N TRP A 9 -11.78 -31.59 -14.77
CA TRP A 9 -11.55 -30.47 -13.87
C TRP A 9 -10.86 -29.33 -14.60
N THR A 10 -11.28 -28.10 -14.29
CA THR A 10 -10.59 -26.88 -14.74
C THR A 10 -10.19 -26.09 -13.50
N PRO A 11 -8.90 -26.03 -13.16
CA PRO A 11 -8.47 -25.29 -11.98
C PRO A 11 -8.71 -23.79 -12.20
N ALA A 12 -9.11 -23.10 -11.13
CA ALA A 12 -8.98 -21.65 -11.06
C ALA A 12 -7.48 -21.32 -11.05
N GLY A 13 -7.02 -20.54 -12.01
CA GLY A 13 -5.62 -20.16 -12.14
C GLY A 13 -5.48 -18.80 -12.79
N THR A 14 -4.39 -18.12 -12.46
CA THR A 14 -4.04 -16.81 -13.03
C THR A 14 -2.77 -16.94 -13.85
N ALA A 15 -2.79 -16.39 -15.06
CA ALA A 15 -1.59 -16.28 -15.87
C ALA A 15 -0.70 -15.15 -15.35
N MET A 16 0.52 -15.50 -14.98
CA MET A 16 1.53 -14.52 -14.57
C MET A 16 2.08 -13.79 -15.81
N PRO A 17 1.98 -12.44 -15.93
CA PRO A 17 2.51 -11.71 -17.08
C PRO A 17 4.02 -11.94 -17.27
N SER A 18 4.45 -12.29 -18.49
CA SER A 18 5.80 -12.79 -18.78
C SER A 18 6.78 -11.75 -19.36
N LEU A 19 6.40 -10.47 -19.41
CA LEU A 19 7.23 -9.43 -20.06
C LEU A 19 8.40 -9.00 -19.16
N GLY A 20 9.58 -9.61 -19.37
CA GLY A 20 10.92 -9.16 -18.95
C GLY A 20 11.23 -9.16 -17.44
N SER A 21 10.21 -9.05 -16.59
CA SER A 21 10.34 -8.95 -15.14
C SER A 21 10.50 -10.32 -14.44
N ARG A 22 10.08 -11.40 -15.10
CA ARG A 22 10.16 -12.79 -14.61
C ARG A 22 11.12 -13.66 -15.42
N ALA A 23 12.38 -13.24 -15.45
CA ALA A 23 13.44 -14.00 -16.10
C ALA A 23 13.66 -15.35 -15.41
N LEU A 24 13.88 -16.41 -16.20
CA LEU A 24 14.44 -17.65 -15.71
C LEU A 24 15.82 -17.36 -15.12
N VAL A 25 16.04 -17.80 -13.88
CA VAL A 25 17.29 -17.63 -13.14
C VAL A 25 18.14 -18.89 -13.27
N ASP A 26 17.53 -20.06 -13.06
CA ASP A 26 18.21 -21.36 -13.10
C ASP A 26 17.19 -22.50 -13.27
N VAL A 27 17.67 -23.71 -13.59
CA VAL A 27 16.88 -24.95 -13.59
C VAL A 27 17.69 -26.00 -12.83
N HIS A 28 17.23 -26.38 -11.64
CA HIS A 28 17.96 -27.35 -10.84
C HIS A 28 17.65 -28.80 -11.24
N ASP A 29 16.37 -29.13 -11.41
CA ASP A 29 15.89 -30.46 -11.82
C ASP A 29 14.80 -30.34 -12.90
N GLY A 30 14.19 -31.47 -13.27
CA GLY A 30 13.26 -31.55 -14.40
C GLY A 30 11.92 -30.84 -14.17
N ASP A 31 11.58 -30.49 -12.94
CA ASP A 31 10.28 -29.92 -12.55
C ASP A 31 10.36 -28.65 -11.69
N THR A 32 11.57 -28.17 -11.34
CA THR A 32 11.77 -26.98 -10.49
C THR A 32 12.63 -25.89 -11.17
N PRO A 33 12.07 -25.10 -12.09
CA PRO A 33 12.73 -23.90 -12.59
C PRO A 33 12.68 -22.77 -11.55
N TYR A 34 13.78 -22.03 -11.42
CA TYR A 34 13.87 -20.82 -10.60
C TYR A 34 13.60 -19.60 -11.46
N VAL A 35 12.67 -18.74 -11.06
CA VAL A 35 12.33 -17.51 -11.78
C VAL A 35 12.50 -16.29 -10.88
N LYS A 36 12.83 -15.14 -11.49
CA LYS A 36 12.83 -13.85 -10.80
C LYS A 36 11.39 -13.49 -10.43
N MET A 37 11.14 -13.29 -9.13
CA MET A 37 9.82 -12.92 -8.61
C MET A 37 9.90 -11.58 -7.86
N PRO A 38 9.21 -10.52 -8.33
CA PRO A 38 9.07 -9.31 -7.55
C PRO A 38 8.23 -9.56 -6.28
N VAL A 39 8.63 -8.95 -5.17
CA VAL A 39 7.91 -9.02 -3.90
C VAL A 39 7.32 -7.66 -3.57
N ARG A 40 6.01 -7.61 -3.33
CA ARG A 40 5.35 -6.46 -2.71
C ARG A 40 5.32 -6.68 -1.20
N MET A 41 6.08 -5.85 -0.49
CA MET A 41 6.14 -5.90 0.97
C MET A 41 4.78 -5.56 1.58
N LEU A 42 4.26 -6.46 2.41
CA LEU A 42 2.98 -6.31 3.10
C LEU A 42 2.98 -5.22 4.18
N SER A 43 1.79 -4.68 4.45
CA SER A 43 1.49 -3.73 5.53
C SER A 43 2.21 -2.38 5.48
N VAL A 44 2.90 -2.07 4.38
CA VAL A 44 3.66 -0.84 4.18
C VAL A 44 3.31 -0.21 2.85
N ASP A 45 3.29 1.12 2.81
CA ASP A 45 3.08 1.90 1.59
C ASP A 45 4.05 3.09 1.63
N THR A 46 5.12 2.96 0.83
CA THR A 46 6.12 4.01 0.64
C THR A 46 5.60 5.04 -0.36
N PRO A 47 6.02 6.30 -0.27
CA PRO A 47 5.72 7.31 -1.29
C PRO A 47 6.08 6.81 -2.70
N GLU A 48 5.29 7.25 -3.67
CA GLU A 48 5.40 6.79 -5.05
C GLU A 48 6.63 7.36 -5.75
N THR A 49 7.26 6.54 -6.58
CA THR A 49 8.32 6.96 -7.52
C THR A 49 7.89 6.85 -8.97
N THR A 50 6.58 6.73 -9.22
CA THR A 50 5.97 6.53 -10.56
C THR A 50 6.21 7.68 -11.52
N ALA A 51 6.56 8.85 -11.00
CA ALA A 51 6.98 9.97 -11.82
C ALA A 51 8.30 9.69 -12.57
N ASP A 52 9.11 8.70 -12.16
CA ASP A 52 10.41 8.30 -12.73
C ASP A 52 11.53 9.38 -12.72
N THR A 53 11.19 10.65 -12.95
CA THR A 53 12.11 11.78 -13.01
C THR A 53 11.56 13.00 -12.25
N ALA A 54 12.46 13.91 -11.86
CA ALA A 54 12.08 15.16 -11.21
C ALA A 54 11.22 16.07 -12.12
N GLU A 55 11.44 16.03 -13.44
CA GLU A 55 10.65 16.80 -14.41
C GLU A 55 9.21 16.31 -14.45
N GLN A 56 9.00 15.00 -14.56
CA GLN A 56 7.68 14.38 -14.53
C GLN A 56 6.99 14.59 -13.18
N ALA A 57 7.72 14.57 -12.06
CA ALA A 57 7.16 14.91 -10.75
C ALA A 57 6.65 16.37 -10.72
N GLY A 58 7.36 17.28 -11.40
CA GLY A 58 6.93 18.66 -11.60
C GLY A 58 5.70 18.82 -12.51
N ASN A 59 5.38 17.82 -13.35
CA ASN A 59 4.12 17.80 -14.09
C ASN A 59 2.96 17.40 -13.18
N VAL A 60 3.14 16.42 -12.30
CA VAL A 60 2.13 16.07 -11.29
C VAL A 60 1.87 17.24 -10.34
N ASP A 61 2.89 18.05 -10.00
CA ASP A 61 2.69 19.28 -9.25
C ASP A 61 1.69 20.24 -9.91
N LYS A 62 1.76 20.37 -11.24
CA LYS A 62 0.83 21.21 -12.02
C LYS A 62 -0.58 20.62 -12.02
N GLU A 63 -0.69 19.30 -12.21
CA GLU A 63 -1.97 18.58 -12.20
C GLU A 63 -2.65 18.71 -10.84
N PHE A 64 -1.92 18.53 -9.74
CA PHE A 64 -2.47 18.67 -8.39
C PHE A 64 -2.86 20.11 -8.06
N LYS A 65 -2.11 21.10 -8.56
CA LYS A 65 -2.48 22.50 -8.43
C LYS A 65 -3.75 22.83 -9.23
N GLN A 66 -3.90 22.27 -10.43
CA GLN A 66 -5.12 22.40 -11.23
C GLN A 66 -6.31 21.71 -10.55
N LEU A 67 -6.11 20.50 -10.01
CA LEU A 67 -7.12 19.79 -9.25
C LEU A 67 -7.56 20.61 -8.03
N ALA A 68 -6.63 21.26 -7.33
CA ALA A 68 -6.98 22.13 -6.21
C ALA A 68 -7.92 23.28 -6.63
N ALA A 69 -7.68 23.91 -7.78
CA ALA A 69 -8.58 24.91 -8.33
C ALA A 69 -9.98 24.32 -8.64
N TRP A 70 -10.04 23.17 -9.30
CA TRP A 70 -11.31 22.50 -9.59
C TRP A 70 -12.08 22.06 -8.35
N ILE A 71 -11.39 21.72 -7.26
CA ILE A 71 -12.03 21.46 -5.97
C ILE A 71 -12.67 22.73 -5.41
N ARG A 72 -11.96 23.87 -5.46
CA ARG A 72 -12.49 25.18 -5.00
C ARG A 72 -13.69 25.65 -5.81
N GLU A 73 -13.70 25.33 -7.10
CA GLU A 73 -14.79 25.65 -8.04
C GLU A 73 -15.98 24.69 -7.96
N GLY A 74 -15.91 23.62 -7.13
CA GLY A 74 -16.98 22.62 -7.02
C GLY A 74 -17.09 21.69 -8.23
N ILE A 75 -16.06 21.63 -9.07
CA ILE A 75 -16.04 20.78 -10.26
C ILE A 75 -15.67 19.34 -9.85
N ALA A 76 -14.66 19.16 -9.00
CA ALA A 76 -14.20 17.83 -8.61
C ALA A 76 -15.28 17.03 -7.84
N PRO A 77 -15.53 15.74 -8.17
CA PRO A 77 -16.51 14.91 -7.47
C PRO A 77 -15.96 14.35 -6.16
N ILE A 78 -15.73 15.24 -5.19
CA ILE A 78 -15.18 14.96 -3.85
C ILE A 78 -16.05 15.63 -2.78
N SER A 79 -16.19 15.03 -1.60
CA SER A 79 -16.88 15.68 -0.48
C SER A 79 -16.09 16.85 0.09
N ASP A 80 -16.81 17.84 0.63
CA ASP A 80 -16.23 19.04 1.23
C ASP A 80 -15.25 18.73 2.36
N ASP A 81 -15.58 17.74 3.20
CA ASP A 81 -14.73 17.37 4.35
C ASP A 81 -13.38 16.80 3.88
N LEU A 82 -13.38 15.93 2.86
CA LEU A 82 -12.14 15.38 2.31
C LEU A 82 -11.36 16.43 1.51
N ALA A 83 -12.07 17.29 0.76
CA ALA A 83 -11.46 18.43 0.09
C ALA A 83 -10.71 19.34 1.08
N ALA A 84 -11.34 19.70 2.20
CA ALA A 84 -10.72 20.52 3.24
C ALA A 84 -9.46 19.87 3.83
N PHE A 85 -9.44 18.54 3.96
CA PHE A 85 -8.27 17.79 4.42
C PHE A 85 -7.13 17.77 3.38
N LEU A 86 -7.44 17.61 2.09
CA LEU A 86 -6.44 17.43 1.03
C LEU A 86 -5.88 18.73 0.46
N LEU A 87 -6.71 19.78 0.33
CA LEU A 87 -6.34 21.07 -0.27
C LEU A 87 -5.03 21.63 0.29
N PRO A 88 -4.80 21.69 1.62
CA PRO A 88 -3.56 22.23 2.17
C PRO A 88 -2.30 21.49 1.73
N LYS A 89 -2.40 20.25 1.25
CA LYS A 89 -1.28 19.43 0.78
C LYS A 89 -1.00 19.66 -0.71
N ILE A 90 -2.05 19.74 -1.53
CA ILE A 90 -1.94 19.84 -2.99
C ILE A 90 -1.81 21.28 -3.51
N GLU A 91 -2.32 22.28 -2.78
CA GLU A 91 -2.22 23.71 -3.15
C GLU A 91 -0.77 24.23 -3.09
N THR A 92 0.15 23.47 -2.49
CA THR A 92 1.57 23.82 -2.36
C THR A 92 2.29 23.95 -3.71
N GLY A 93 1.77 23.28 -4.76
CA GLY A 93 2.44 23.18 -6.06
C GLY A 93 3.76 22.40 -6.02
N LYS A 94 3.95 21.56 -4.99
CA LYS A 94 5.15 20.72 -4.79
C LYS A 94 4.83 19.30 -4.32
N ALA A 95 3.55 18.91 -4.32
CA ALA A 95 3.10 17.63 -3.79
C ALA A 95 3.65 16.42 -4.57
N GLY A 96 3.72 16.49 -5.90
CA GLY A 96 4.36 15.49 -6.76
C GLY A 96 5.87 15.43 -6.57
N SER A 97 6.55 16.57 -6.57
CA SER A 97 7.99 16.63 -6.29
C SER A 97 8.34 16.10 -4.89
N LEU A 98 7.54 16.44 -3.87
CA LEU A 98 7.71 15.95 -2.51
C LEU A 98 7.53 14.43 -2.44
N GLN A 99 6.48 13.90 -3.08
CA GLN A 99 6.22 12.46 -3.15
C GLN A 99 7.41 11.71 -3.76
N PHE A 100 7.87 12.15 -4.93
CA PHE A 100 8.99 11.54 -5.63
C PHE A 100 10.28 11.57 -4.81
N GLY A 101 10.59 12.70 -4.19
CA GLY A 101 11.77 12.86 -3.33
C GLY A 101 11.72 11.94 -2.10
N GLN A 102 10.56 11.87 -1.44
CA GLN A 102 10.36 10.98 -0.29
C GLN A 102 10.41 9.49 -0.68
N GLY A 103 9.87 9.13 -1.84
CA GLY A 103 9.89 7.76 -2.37
C GLY A 103 11.30 7.31 -2.73
N THR A 104 12.08 8.20 -3.36
CA THR A 104 13.50 7.96 -3.67
C THR A 104 14.32 7.76 -2.40
N ALA A 105 14.09 8.59 -1.38
CA ALA A 105 14.77 8.46 -0.09
C ALA A 105 14.40 7.15 0.64
N ALA A 106 13.13 6.75 0.59
CA ALA A 106 12.67 5.47 1.13
C ALA A 106 13.33 4.27 0.42
N ALA A 107 13.46 4.33 -0.91
CA ALA A 107 14.13 3.31 -1.71
C ALA A 107 15.63 3.20 -1.39
N ALA A 108 16.31 4.34 -1.25
CA ALA A 108 17.72 4.40 -0.84
C ALA A 108 17.92 3.80 0.55
N PHE A 109 17.12 4.22 1.53
CA PHE A 109 17.15 3.68 2.89
C PHE A 109 16.95 2.16 2.89
N ASN A 110 15.92 1.66 2.20
CA ASN A 110 15.61 0.23 2.23
C ASN A 110 16.72 -0.60 1.56
N THR A 111 17.30 -0.09 0.47
CA THR A 111 18.44 -0.72 -0.21
C THR A 111 19.64 -0.87 0.71
N GLU A 112 20.01 0.20 1.42
CA GLU A 112 21.12 0.19 2.37
C GLU A 112 20.81 -0.69 3.57
N ASN A 113 19.60 -0.61 4.11
CA ASN A 113 19.16 -1.39 5.26
C ASN A 113 19.18 -2.89 4.97
N ILE A 114 18.68 -3.32 3.82
CA ILE A 114 18.73 -4.73 3.38
C ILE A 114 20.20 -5.19 3.30
N LYS A 115 21.05 -4.46 2.57
CA LYS A 115 22.48 -4.81 2.45
C LYS A 115 23.15 -4.93 3.82
N LYS A 116 22.97 -3.94 4.68
CA LYS A 116 23.55 -3.88 6.02
C LYS A 116 23.10 -5.07 6.88
N ARG A 117 21.80 -5.32 6.98
CA ARG A 117 21.26 -6.34 7.88
C ARG A 117 21.51 -7.76 7.40
N LEU A 118 21.62 -7.98 6.07
CA LEU A 118 22.06 -9.28 5.56
C LEU A 118 23.55 -9.52 5.84
N ALA A 119 24.40 -8.48 5.82
CA ALA A 119 25.81 -8.60 6.17
C ALA A 119 26.10 -8.63 7.68
N GLU A 120 25.14 -8.25 8.54
CA GLU A 120 25.36 -8.07 9.98
C GLU A 120 25.79 -9.37 10.69
N GLY A 121 26.96 -9.29 11.33
CA GLY A 121 27.60 -10.41 12.02
C GLY A 121 28.15 -11.49 11.08
N ARG A 122 28.32 -11.18 9.79
CA ARG A 122 28.83 -12.10 8.77
C ARG A 122 30.14 -11.61 8.15
N LYS A 123 30.88 -12.54 7.55
CA LYS A 123 32.06 -12.22 6.72
C LYS A 123 31.60 -11.73 5.34
N PRO A 124 32.37 -10.87 4.64
CA PRO A 124 32.07 -10.49 3.26
C PRO A 124 31.85 -11.72 2.36
N GLY A 125 30.79 -11.71 1.54
CA GLY A 125 30.41 -12.84 0.69
C GLY A 125 29.72 -14.01 1.41
N LYS A 126 29.38 -13.83 2.70
CA LYS A 126 28.62 -14.79 3.53
C LYS A 126 27.41 -14.13 4.16
N GLU A 127 26.82 -13.16 3.44
CA GLU A 127 25.59 -12.49 3.82
C GLU A 127 24.48 -13.51 4.08
N ARG A 128 23.55 -13.14 4.96
CA ARG A 128 22.38 -13.96 5.28
C ARG A 128 21.53 -14.13 4.03
N SER A 129 20.94 -15.32 3.89
CA SER A 129 19.80 -15.49 2.99
C SER A 129 18.57 -14.76 3.53
N ILE A 130 17.55 -14.63 2.70
CA ILE A 130 16.32 -13.93 3.03
C ILE A 130 15.28 -14.94 3.54
N PHE A 131 14.59 -14.57 4.62
CA PHE A 131 13.37 -15.21 5.07
C PHE A 131 12.17 -14.53 4.42
N ILE A 132 11.23 -15.32 3.90
CA ILE A 132 10.02 -14.86 3.21
C ILE A 132 8.82 -15.54 3.88
N ARG A 133 7.82 -14.74 4.26
CA ARG A 133 6.53 -15.23 4.77
C ARG A 133 5.39 -14.56 4.01
N THR A 134 4.60 -15.36 3.31
CA THR A 134 3.40 -14.89 2.59
C THR A 134 2.24 -14.62 3.55
N ALA A 135 1.22 -13.92 3.07
CA ALA A 135 -0.06 -13.77 3.76
C ALA A 135 -1.13 -14.72 3.19
N ASP A 136 -2.37 -14.53 3.64
CA ASP A 136 -3.56 -15.26 3.19
C ASP A 136 -3.75 -15.15 1.68
N ASP A 137 -3.55 -13.94 1.12
CA ASP A 137 -3.36 -13.73 -0.31
C ASP A 137 -1.87 -13.77 -0.65
N GLN A 138 -1.49 -14.65 -1.57
CA GLN A 138 -0.08 -14.81 -1.95
C GLN A 138 0.35 -13.85 -3.06
N PHE A 139 -0.58 -13.35 -3.88
CA PHE A 139 -0.27 -12.49 -5.03
C PHE A 139 -1.19 -11.27 -5.11
N ASP A 140 -0.65 -10.14 -5.55
CA ASP A 140 -1.48 -8.99 -5.93
C ASP A 140 -1.97 -9.09 -7.39
N ASP A 141 -2.80 -8.15 -7.83
CA ASP A 141 -3.32 -8.11 -9.21
C ASP A 141 -2.22 -7.99 -10.29
N ASN A 142 -1.06 -7.45 -9.91
CA ASN A 142 0.14 -7.39 -10.76
C ASN A 142 0.98 -8.68 -10.68
N ASN A 143 0.45 -9.70 -10.00
CA ASN A 143 1.05 -11.00 -9.74
C ASN A 143 2.40 -10.92 -8.98
N ARG A 144 2.62 -9.88 -8.18
CA ARG A 144 3.79 -9.80 -7.29
C ARG A 144 3.54 -10.64 -6.04
N LEU A 145 4.56 -11.30 -5.53
CA LEU A 145 4.46 -12.04 -4.27
C LEU A 145 4.16 -11.07 -3.12
N LEU A 146 3.11 -11.31 -2.36
CA LEU A 146 2.79 -10.57 -1.16
C LEU A 146 3.49 -11.22 0.04
N ALA A 147 4.47 -10.53 0.63
CA ALA A 147 5.22 -11.12 1.75
C ALA A 147 5.81 -10.11 2.75
N TYR A 148 6.08 -10.63 3.93
CA TYR A 148 7.03 -10.06 4.88
C TYR A 148 8.42 -10.64 4.64
N ILE A 149 9.43 -9.78 4.66
CA ILE A 149 10.81 -10.14 4.32
C ILE A 149 11.72 -9.78 5.49
N ALA A 150 12.65 -10.68 5.85
CA ALA A 150 13.65 -10.43 6.89
C ALA A 150 14.97 -11.16 6.57
N PRO A 151 16.07 -10.86 7.29
CA PRO A 151 17.22 -11.76 7.31
C PRO A 151 16.81 -13.16 7.82
N ASN A 152 17.31 -14.21 7.18
CA ASN A 152 17.10 -15.57 7.65
C ASN A 152 18.05 -15.88 8.83
N TYR A 153 17.46 -16.15 9.99
CA TYR A 153 18.19 -16.48 11.22
C TYR A 153 18.15 -17.99 11.45
N SER A 154 19.28 -18.56 11.88
CA SER A 154 19.33 -19.97 12.25
C SER A 154 18.49 -20.24 13.51
N LYS A 155 18.07 -21.50 13.72
CA LYS A 155 17.35 -21.91 14.94
C LYS A 155 18.08 -21.51 16.23
N LYS A 156 19.41 -21.59 16.24
CA LYS A 156 20.26 -21.19 17.38
C LYS A 156 20.18 -19.70 17.66
N GLU A 157 20.18 -18.87 16.62
CA GLU A 157 20.03 -17.42 16.78
C GLU A 157 18.60 -17.06 17.25
N LEU A 158 17.59 -17.71 16.67
CA LEU A 158 16.19 -17.47 17.05
C LEU A 158 15.90 -17.86 18.51
N ALA A 159 16.64 -18.80 19.08
CA ALA A 159 16.50 -19.21 20.48
C ALA A 159 16.94 -18.10 21.47
N THR A 160 17.79 -17.16 21.05
CA THR A 160 18.32 -16.10 21.92
C THR A 160 17.97 -14.70 21.47
N LEU A 161 17.53 -14.51 20.22
CA LEU A 161 17.18 -13.22 19.64
C LEU A 161 15.70 -12.87 19.90
N PRO A 162 15.41 -11.82 20.70
CA PRO A 162 14.04 -11.38 20.95
C PRO A 162 13.32 -10.98 19.65
N ARG A 163 11.98 -11.08 19.63
CA ARG A 163 11.15 -10.79 18.44
C ARG A 163 11.40 -9.39 17.89
N GLU A 164 11.55 -8.40 18.77
CA GLU A 164 11.79 -6.99 18.47
C GLU A 164 13.17 -6.74 17.84
N LYS A 165 14.11 -7.70 18.00
CA LYS A 165 15.47 -7.63 17.45
C LYS A 165 15.63 -8.38 16.13
N ARG A 166 14.55 -8.98 15.63
CA ARG A 166 14.46 -9.58 14.29
C ARG A 166 13.31 -8.98 13.47
N PRO A 167 13.22 -7.64 13.37
CA PRO A 167 12.16 -7.01 12.59
C PRO A 167 12.27 -7.41 11.12
N THR A 168 11.14 -7.38 10.43
CA THR A 168 11.10 -7.45 8.97
C THR A 168 11.58 -6.13 8.38
N PHE A 169 12.05 -6.15 7.13
CA PHE A 169 12.36 -4.93 6.39
C PHE A 169 11.12 -4.04 6.23
N ASN A 170 9.93 -4.66 6.17
CA ASN A 170 8.64 -3.96 6.24
C ASN A 170 8.54 -3.12 7.52
N LEU A 171 8.79 -3.71 8.69
CA LEU A 171 8.70 -3.00 9.96
C LEU A 171 9.76 -1.90 10.09
N ASP A 172 10.96 -2.11 9.53
CA ASP A 172 12.02 -1.08 9.53
C ASP A 172 11.60 0.18 8.77
N LEU A 173 10.96 0.04 7.60
CA LEU A 173 10.43 1.16 6.84
C LEU A 173 9.43 2.00 7.65
N ILE A 174 8.57 1.34 8.42
CA ILE A 174 7.60 2.01 9.31
C ILE A 174 8.32 2.67 10.49
N ALA A 175 9.23 1.95 11.15
CA ALA A 175 9.93 2.43 12.34
C ALA A 175 10.84 3.64 12.07
N GLU A 176 11.39 3.74 10.85
CA GLU A 176 12.16 4.89 10.39
C GLU A 176 11.33 5.94 9.65
N GLY A 177 10.01 5.76 9.57
CA GLY A 177 9.08 6.73 9.03
C GLY A 177 9.17 6.92 7.51
N TRP A 178 9.73 5.96 6.79
CA TRP A 178 9.83 5.99 5.32
C TRP A 178 8.61 5.40 4.61
N ALA A 179 7.71 4.76 5.37
CA ALA A 179 6.43 4.28 4.88
C ALA A 179 5.32 4.60 5.89
N ALA A 180 4.09 4.67 5.39
CA ALA A 180 2.90 4.63 6.23
C ALA A 180 2.40 3.20 6.40
N THR A 181 1.68 2.94 7.49
CA THR A 181 0.99 1.66 7.70
C THR A 181 -0.10 1.50 6.65
N PHE A 182 -0.09 0.34 5.99
CA PHE A 182 -1.04 0.02 4.93
C PHE A 182 -1.47 -1.45 5.03
N VAL A 183 -2.12 -1.76 6.15
CA VAL A 183 -2.68 -3.09 6.43
C VAL A 183 -3.94 -3.26 5.59
N ILE A 184 -4.05 -4.36 4.86
CA ILE A 184 -5.19 -4.67 3.99
C ILE A 184 -5.74 -6.04 4.39
N TYR A 185 -7.05 -6.14 4.59
CA TYR A 185 -7.73 -7.43 4.78
C TYR A 185 -7.71 -8.26 3.48
N PRO A 186 -7.55 -9.60 3.54
CA PRO A 186 -7.42 -10.43 4.75
C PRO A 186 -6.01 -10.47 5.36
N SER A 187 -5.01 -9.94 4.66
CA SER A 187 -3.58 -9.97 5.03
C SER A 187 -3.20 -9.04 6.21
N ILE A 188 -3.81 -9.27 7.38
CA ILE A 188 -3.57 -8.54 8.63
C ILE A 188 -2.39 -9.19 9.38
N PRO A 189 -1.40 -8.41 9.89
CA PRO A 189 -0.36 -8.96 10.76
C PRO A 189 -0.96 -9.73 11.94
N GLY A 190 -0.32 -10.84 12.31
CA GLY A 190 -0.77 -11.66 13.45
C GLY A 190 -0.79 -10.91 14.78
N GLU A 191 -1.40 -11.53 15.79
CA GLU A 191 -1.71 -10.96 17.10
C GLU A 191 -0.49 -10.42 17.85
N LEU A 192 0.69 -10.98 17.60
CA LEU A 192 1.96 -10.54 18.20
C LEU A 192 2.65 -9.43 17.39
N ASP A 193 2.37 -9.32 16.09
CA ASP A 193 3.05 -8.38 15.18
C ASP A 193 2.26 -7.09 14.97
N LEU A 194 0.93 -7.15 14.95
CA LEU A 194 0.10 -5.96 14.77
C LEU A 194 0.37 -4.88 15.84
N PRO A 195 0.47 -5.21 17.16
CA PRO A 195 0.84 -4.23 18.17
C PRO A 195 2.24 -3.65 17.97
N LEU A 196 3.20 -4.45 17.49
CA LEU A 196 4.56 -3.98 17.19
C LEU A 196 4.56 -2.97 16.04
N LEU A 197 3.81 -3.25 14.98
CA LEU A 197 3.63 -2.37 13.83
C LEU A 197 3.02 -1.03 14.27
N VAL A 198 1.89 -1.06 14.98
CA VAL A 198 1.18 0.15 15.45
C VAL A 198 2.09 0.97 16.36
N LYS A 199 2.80 0.34 17.29
CA LYS A 199 3.75 1.01 18.19
C LYS A 199 4.91 1.66 17.44
N ALA A 200 5.45 1.00 16.42
CA ALA A 200 6.52 1.56 15.60
C ALA A 200 6.02 2.76 14.79
N ALA A 201 4.82 2.65 14.19
CA ALA A 201 4.20 3.71 13.41
C ALA A 201 3.90 4.94 14.27
N ASP A 202 3.30 4.77 15.45
CA ASP A 202 3.00 5.86 16.38
C ASP A 202 4.27 6.62 16.80
N LYS A 203 5.36 5.88 17.08
CA LYS A 203 6.67 6.48 17.38
C LYS A 203 7.24 7.26 16.19
N ALA A 204 7.16 6.72 14.98
CA ALA A 204 7.69 7.38 13.79
C ALA A 204 6.91 8.68 13.47
N VAL A 205 5.58 8.64 13.58
CA VAL A 205 4.71 9.80 13.38
C VAL A 205 4.99 10.87 14.44
N LYS A 206 4.93 10.53 15.73
CA LYS A 206 5.19 11.49 16.83
C LYS A 206 6.61 12.05 16.80
N GLY A 207 7.58 11.20 16.45
CA GLY A 207 8.98 11.57 16.28
C GLY A 207 9.28 12.32 14.98
N LYS A 208 8.28 12.55 14.12
CA LYS A 208 8.43 13.20 12.80
C LYS A 208 9.59 12.59 12.01
N LYS A 209 9.65 11.26 11.92
CA LYS A 209 10.69 10.56 11.17
C LYS A 209 10.37 10.49 9.68
N GLY A 210 11.40 10.36 8.84
CA GLY A 210 11.24 10.16 7.38
C GLY A 210 10.25 11.13 6.74
N ILE A 211 9.18 10.61 6.14
CA ILE A 211 8.12 11.37 5.46
C ILE A 211 7.34 12.28 6.42
N TRP A 212 7.23 11.88 7.69
CA TRP A 212 6.48 12.58 8.73
C TRP A 212 7.14 13.88 9.19
N LYS A 213 8.36 14.19 8.71
CA LYS A 213 8.99 15.51 8.91
C LYS A 213 8.18 16.63 8.28
N ASP A 214 7.57 16.36 7.13
CA ASP A 214 6.81 17.34 6.38
C ASP A 214 5.30 17.15 6.63
N PRO A 215 4.61 18.11 7.25
CA PRO A 215 3.17 18.02 7.47
C PRO A 215 2.35 18.05 6.18
N LYS A 216 2.96 18.42 5.05
CA LYS A 216 2.33 18.43 3.71
C LYS A 216 2.46 17.10 2.98
N THR A 217 3.12 16.10 3.57
CA THR A 217 3.23 14.77 2.96
C THR A 217 1.83 14.19 2.63
N LEU A 218 1.72 13.69 1.41
CA LEU A 218 0.61 12.82 1.00
C LEU A 218 1.03 11.39 1.28
N LEU A 219 0.14 10.60 1.87
CA LEU A 219 0.39 9.16 1.91
C LEU A 219 0.27 8.60 0.49
N ALA A 220 0.98 7.53 0.15
CA ALA A 220 0.97 7.00 -1.22
C ALA A 220 -0.42 6.60 -1.73
N TYR A 221 -1.29 6.08 -0.86
CA TYR A 221 -2.72 5.95 -1.16
C TYR A 221 -3.39 7.28 -1.54
N GLU A 222 -3.17 8.35 -0.76
CA GLU A 222 -3.77 9.67 -1.01
C GLU A 222 -3.29 10.24 -2.35
N TYR A 223 -1.99 10.11 -2.62
CA TYR A 223 -1.36 10.51 -3.88
C TYR A 223 -1.98 9.80 -5.09
N ARG A 224 -2.04 8.46 -5.07
CA ARG A 224 -2.65 7.67 -6.15
C ARG A 224 -4.14 7.97 -6.35
N ALA A 225 -4.85 8.28 -5.26
CA ALA A 225 -6.27 8.67 -5.33
C ALA A 225 -6.44 10.05 -5.98
N LEU A 226 -5.53 11.00 -5.71
CA LEU A 226 -5.52 12.33 -6.30
C LEU A 226 -5.18 12.31 -7.80
N GLU A 227 -4.26 11.47 -8.25
CA GLU A 227 -3.99 11.26 -9.69
C GLU A 227 -5.28 10.82 -10.41
N LYS A 228 -5.96 9.80 -9.87
CA LYS A 228 -7.25 9.34 -10.43
C LYS A 228 -8.35 10.38 -10.37
N LEU A 229 -8.43 11.15 -9.27
CA LEU A 229 -9.41 12.21 -9.12
C LEU A 229 -9.16 13.35 -10.12
N HIS A 230 -7.90 13.68 -10.39
CA HIS A 230 -7.54 14.64 -11.44
C HIS A 230 -8.05 14.16 -12.80
N ASP A 231 -7.82 12.90 -13.18
CA ASP A 231 -8.28 12.35 -14.46
C ASP A 231 -9.81 12.40 -14.60
N VAL A 232 -10.54 11.99 -13.57
CA VAL A 232 -12.02 12.05 -13.55
C VAL A 232 -12.52 13.50 -13.63
N THR A 233 -11.88 14.41 -12.90
CA THR A 233 -12.26 15.83 -12.86
C THR A 233 -11.97 16.54 -14.18
N LYS A 234 -10.83 16.22 -14.82
CA LYS A 234 -10.45 16.76 -16.13
C LYS A 234 -11.50 16.45 -17.18
N LYS A 235 -11.97 15.20 -17.26
CA LYS A 235 -13.05 14.81 -18.17
C LYS A 235 -14.32 15.65 -17.95
N LYS A 236 -14.68 15.88 -16.69
CA LYS A 236 -15.84 16.73 -16.33
C LYS A 236 -15.64 18.18 -16.78
N ALA A 237 -14.47 18.75 -16.50
CA ALA A 237 -14.14 20.13 -16.86
C ALA A 237 -14.12 20.34 -18.38
N GLU A 238 -13.76 19.31 -19.13
CA GLU A 238 -13.79 19.29 -20.60
C GLU A 238 -15.19 18.96 -21.19
N GLY A 239 -16.20 18.76 -20.35
CA GLY A 239 -17.57 18.46 -20.79
C GLY A 239 -17.74 17.06 -21.41
N GLN A 240 -16.83 16.13 -21.13
CA GLN A 240 -16.94 14.75 -21.63
C GLN A 240 -18.03 13.98 -20.86
N GLU A 241 -18.75 13.11 -21.55
CA GLU A 241 -19.74 12.23 -20.92
C GLU A 241 -19.06 11.18 -20.02
N TRP A 242 -19.67 10.92 -18.88
CA TRP A 242 -19.23 9.89 -17.94
C TRP A 242 -20.02 8.59 -18.11
N LYS A 243 -19.32 7.47 -17.96
CA LYS A 243 -19.98 6.19 -17.72
C LYS A 243 -20.60 6.17 -16.32
N PRO A 244 -21.66 5.37 -16.09
CA PRO A 244 -22.21 5.17 -14.76
C PRO A 244 -21.12 4.79 -13.75
N GLY A 245 -21.06 5.52 -12.63
CA GLY A 245 -20.08 5.30 -11.56
C GLY A 245 -18.68 5.87 -11.80
N GLU A 246 -18.37 6.41 -12.98
CA GLU A 246 -17.03 6.93 -13.32
C GLU A 246 -16.61 8.08 -12.39
N ALA A 247 -17.54 8.95 -12.02
CA ALA A 247 -17.37 10.02 -11.03
C ALA A 247 -16.77 9.55 -9.69
N PHE A 248 -16.96 8.28 -9.34
CA PHE A 248 -16.55 7.70 -8.07
C PHE A 248 -15.44 6.66 -8.22
N SER A 249 -14.95 6.43 -9.45
CA SER A 249 -13.93 5.41 -9.75
C SER A 249 -12.56 5.66 -9.10
N TRP A 250 -12.30 6.90 -8.69
CA TRP A 250 -11.10 7.27 -7.94
C TRP A 250 -11.12 6.80 -6.48
N ARG A 251 -12.30 6.48 -5.93
CA ARG A 251 -12.49 5.90 -4.59
C ARG A 251 -12.19 4.41 -4.64
N THR A 252 -11.09 3.98 -4.02
CA THR A 252 -10.61 2.59 -4.21
C THR A 252 -10.78 1.68 -3.01
N ARG A 253 -10.90 2.20 -1.79
CA ARG A 253 -10.91 1.36 -0.57
C ARG A 253 -11.74 1.97 0.55
N TYR A 254 -12.31 1.11 1.38
CA TYR A 254 -12.89 1.48 2.67
C TYR A 254 -11.82 1.50 3.75
N CYS A 255 -12.06 2.23 4.83
CA CYS A 255 -11.13 2.33 5.94
C CYS A 255 -11.81 1.92 7.25
N VAL A 256 -11.19 1.03 8.01
CA VAL A 256 -11.61 0.64 9.35
C VAL A 256 -10.68 1.30 10.36
N ASP A 257 -11.25 1.85 11.43
CA ASP A 257 -10.50 2.24 12.61
C ASP A 257 -10.30 1.02 13.51
N MET A 258 -9.05 0.53 13.55
CA MET A 258 -8.69 -0.66 14.32
C MET A 258 -8.93 -0.53 15.84
N ARG A 259 -9.15 0.68 16.37
CA ARG A 259 -9.35 0.92 17.81
C ARG A 259 -10.77 0.61 18.27
N ASN A 260 -11.76 0.83 17.40
CA ASN A 260 -13.18 0.72 17.73
C ASN A 260 -13.97 -0.16 16.75
N ARG A 261 -13.34 -0.67 15.68
CA ARG A 261 -13.94 -1.48 14.60
C ARG A 261 -14.96 -0.72 13.75
N GLU A 262 -14.90 0.60 13.76
CA GLU A 262 -15.77 1.44 12.94
C GLU A 262 -15.32 1.41 11.48
N LEU A 263 -16.25 1.10 10.58
CA LEU A 263 -16.04 1.07 9.13
C LEU A 263 -16.48 2.41 8.52
N HIS A 264 -15.51 3.08 7.90
CA HIS A 264 -15.67 4.36 7.23
C HIS A 264 -15.70 4.22 5.71
N GLY A 265 -16.47 5.10 5.06
CA GLY A 265 -16.53 5.16 3.60
C GLY A 265 -15.19 5.57 2.96
N PRO A 266 -15.04 5.41 1.63
CA PRO A 266 -13.77 5.69 0.94
C PRO A 266 -13.25 7.12 1.02
N GLU A 267 -14.12 8.09 1.32
CA GLU A 267 -13.73 9.48 1.51
C GLU A 267 -13.51 9.87 2.97
N GLU A 268 -13.69 8.94 3.90
CA GLU A 268 -13.71 9.24 5.34
C GLU A 268 -12.47 8.75 6.08
N TYR A 269 -11.52 8.12 5.37
CA TYR A 269 -10.29 7.55 5.96
C TYR A 269 -9.47 8.58 6.75
N PHE A 270 -9.57 9.87 6.41
CA PHE A 270 -8.82 10.95 7.06
C PHE A 270 -9.26 11.17 8.51
N ARG A 271 -10.45 10.69 8.89
CA ARG A 271 -10.97 10.70 10.27
C ARG A 271 -10.23 9.70 11.17
N VAL A 272 -9.64 8.67 10.57
CA VAL A 272 -8.84 7.67 11.26
C VAL A 272 -7.38 8.10 11.20
N PRO A 273 -6.65 8.18 12.33
CA PRO A 273 -5.22 8.47 12.29
C PRO A 273 -4.48 7.40 11.48
N PRO A 274 -3.47 7.75 10.64
CA PRO A 274 -2.82 6.80 9.72
C PRO A 274 -2.39 5.48 10.35
N VAL A 275 -1.89 5.53 11.59
CA VAL A 275 -1.38 4.37 12.34
C VAL A 275 -2.44 3.32 12.70
N TYR A 276 -3.72 3.70 12.67
CA TYR A 276 -4.87 2.85 13.04
C TYR A 276 -5.74 2.45 11.85
N ARG A 277 -5.32 2.75 10.62
CA ARG A 277 -6.09 2.43 9.40
C ARG A 277 -5.89 0.98 9.01
N LEU A 278 -7.00 0.24 8.91
CA LEU A 278 -7.11 -1.02 8.18
C LEU A 278 -7.90 -0.77 6.89
N TRP A 279 -7.40 -1.26 5.76
CA TRP A 279 -8.02 -1.04 4.47
C TRP A 279 -8.76 -2.27 3.99
N LEU A 280 -9.93 -2.06 3.38
CA LEU A 280 -10.71 -3.10 2.74
C LEU A 280 -10.94 -2.73 1.27
N TRP A 281 -10.81 -3.71 0.38
CA TRP A 281 -11.34 -3.54 -0.96
C TRP A 281 -12.86 -3.63 -0.96
N PRO A 282 -13.56 -2.99 -1.92
CA PRO A 282 -15.02 -3.02 -1.99
C PRO A 282 -15.61 -4.44 -1.97
N GLN A 283 -14.97 -5.40 -2.66
CA GLN A 283 -15.43 -6.78 -2.71
C GLN A 283 -15.32 -7.52 -1.37
N ASP A 284 -14.37 -7.11 -0.51
CA ASP A 284 -14.10 -7.79 0.76
C ASP A 284 -14.94 -7.24 1.92
N VAL A 285 -15.61 -6.09 1.74
CA VAL A 285 -16.34 -5.40 2.82
C VAL A 285 -17.33 -6.32 3.52
N LYS A 286 -18.13 -7.07 2.74
CA LYS A 286 -19.18 -7.95 3.29
C LYS A 286 -18.59 -9.02 4.20
N GLU A 287 -17.50 -9.66 3.75
CA GLU A 287 -16.85 -10.72 4.51
C GLU A 287 -16.16 -10.16 5.75
N ALA A 288 -15.41 -9.06 5.59
CA ALA A 288 -14.70 -8.40 6.67
C ALA A 288 -15.65 -7.91 7.79
N ILE A 289 -16.87 -7.46 7.45
CA ILE A 289 -17.87 -7.08 8.46
C ILE A 289 -18.17 -8.25 9.41
N GLY A 290 -18.40 -9.45 8.85
CA GLY A 290 -18.69 -10.64 9.63
C GLY A 290 -17.47 -11.16 10.40
N GLN A 291 -16.31 -11.24 9.74
CA GLN A 291 -15.10 -11.82 10.32
C GLN A 291 -14.48 -10.94 11.41
N LEU A 292 -14.52 -9.61 11.24
CA LEU A 292 -13.89 -8.66 12.16
C LEU A 292 -14.89 -7.97 13.10
N ASN A 293 -16.17 -8.32 13.02
CA ASN A 293 -17.26 -7.69 13.78
C ASN A 293 -17.27 -6.16 13.60
N LEU A 294 -17.24 -5.70 12.35
CA LEU A 294 -17.18 -4.27 12.03
C LEU A 294 -18.55 -3.62 12.17
N THR A 295 -18.57 -2.36 12.60
CA THR A 295 -19.78 -1.54 12.67
C THR A 295 -19.67 -0.38 11.68
N PRO A 296 -20.62 -0.19 10.75
CA PRO A 296 -20.62 0.98 9.88
C PRO A 296 -20.64 2.29 10.67
N SER A 297 -19.88 3.29 10.22
CA SER A 297 -19.97 4.64 10.75
C SER A 297 -21.39 5.19 10.53
N ALA A 298 -21.81 6.17 11.34
CA ALA A 298 -23.11 6.80 11.17
C ALA A 298 -23.30 7.40 9.76
N ARG A 299 -22.22 7.91 9.16
CA ARG A 299 -22.20 8.49 7.81
C ARG A 299 -22.27 7.42 6.72
N LEU A 300 -21.65 6.27 6.94
CA LEU A 300 -21.76 5.13 6.03
C LEU A 300 -23.17 4.50 6.09
N ALA A 301 -23.74 4.36 7.29
CA ALA A 301 -25.09 3.82 7.49
C ALA A 301 -26.21 4.78 7.03
N GLY A 302 -25.98 6.09 7.13
CA GLY A 302 -26.93 7.14 6.73
C GLY A 302 -26.91 7.52 5.24
N GLY A 303 -26.08 6.89 4.43
CA GLY A 303 -25.75 7.28 3.05
C GLY A 303 -26.80 7.01 1.96
N GLY A 304 -28.08 6.92 2.29
CA GLY A 304 -29.19 6.86 1.32
C GLY A 304 -29.83 8.21 0.97
N GLY A 305 -29.37 9.32 1.55
CA GLY A 305 -30.12 10.59 1.56
C GLY A 305 -29.46 11.81 0.89
N GLY A 306 -28.40 11.66 0.10
CA GLY A 306 -27.62 12.81 -0.37
C GLY A 306 -26.96 12.63 -1.74
N ALA A 307 -27.77 12.38 -2.76
CA ALA A 307 -27.40 12.64 -4.15
C ALA A 307 -28.66 13.11 -4.90
N ARG A 308 -28.89 14.41 -4.88
CA ARG A 308 -29.51 15.18 -5.96
C ARG A 308 -28.46 16.14 -6.47
#